data_AF-A0A3L7NLU5-F1
#
_entry.id   AF-A0A3L7NLU5-F1
#
_cell.length_a   1.000
_cell.length_b   1.000
_cell.length_c   1.000
_cell.angle_alpha   90.00
_cell.angle_beta   90.00
_cell.angle_gamma   90.00
#
_symmetry.space_group_name_H-M   'P 1'
#
loop_
_entity.id
_entity.type
_entity.pdbx_description
1 polymer ?
#
loop_
_entity_poly.entity_id
_entity_poly.type
_entity_poly.pdbx_seq_one_letter_code
_entity_poly.pdbx_strand_id
1 'polypeptide(L)'
;MSSAASLRRLLARPGLVRALVPHDAFTARVVAQAGAELLFLGGFGAAASSFGLPDLGLISAGEMAECVRRITARVSIPLIADGDTGHGDHAGVAWTVKQFEAAGAAGILLEDQLEPKRCGHFSGKHVVPVTTMVDRLHAALDARRDPAFVIIARTDARAIEGLDAAIDRACRYAESGVDMGFVEAPRSVEELTRIAREVPLPQLANMLPGGVTPLVPLANLERLGFKIAVDPTSTLALTGFAVREFARGWLGAGRADHLSGRMLSFGELQEVVGVEEIQGWGGDSPWQSPKAVGHARRILDSFARVVGRELIVRGGSPEAEARRLFEAGIVVVAHGTEADPLLTYGNRMALQLWEMPWEDLVRTPSRLTAEPGHRDERARLLERTRRDGFVDDYAGIRIARSGRRFRIEQAIVWNLVDAAGVVWGQAATFEGWTPLDEGSAPSPHPLEH
;
A
#
# COMPACT_ATOMS: atom_id res chain seq x y z
N MET A 1 -0.95 -5.78 6.88
CA MET A 1 -0.16 -6.33 5.75
C MET A 1 0.89 -5.29 5.36
N SER A 2 2.16 -5.68 5.18
CA SER A 2 3.21 -4.73 4.74
C SER A 2 2.97 -4.29 3.29
N SER A 3 3.53 -3.14 2.89
CA SER A 3 3.50 -2.65 1.50
C SER A 3 4.06 -3.70 0.53
N ALA A 4 5.15 -4.35 0.92
CA ALA A 4 5.78 -5.44 0.19
C ALA A 4 4.87 -6.69 0.06
N ALA A 5 4.19 -7.11 1.12
CA ALA A 5 3.23 -8.21 1.06
C ALA A 5 2.03 -7.88 0.15
N SER A 6 1.56 -6.63 0.15
CA SER A 6 0.53 -6.16 -0.79
C SER A 6 1.00 -6.28 -2.24
N LEU A 7 2.25 -5.88 -2.53
CA LEU A 7 2.84 -6.06 -3.86
C LEU A 7 2.92 -7.55 -4.26
N ARG A 8 3.39 -8.44 -3.38
CA ARG A 8 3.44 -9.88 -3.66
C ARG A 8 2.08 -10.45 -4.03
N ARG A 9 1.02 -10.04 -3.33
CA ARG A 9 -0.35 -10.46 -3.65
C ARG A 9 -0.80 -9.98 -5.05
N LEU A 10 -0.48 -8.73 -5.41
CA LEU A 10 -0.74 -8.22 -6.77
C LEU A 10 0.03 -9.01 -7.83
N LEU A 11 1.29 -9.36 -7.53
CA LEU A 11 2.12 -10.14 -8.45
C LEU A 11 1.63 -11.59 -8.60
N ALA A 12 1.07 -12.18 -7.55
CA ALA A 12 0.52 -13.53 -7.58
C ALA A 12 -0.83 -13.62 -8.32
N ARG A 13 -1.59 -12.52 -8.39
CA ARG A 13 -2.87 -12.47 -9.12
C ARG A 13 -2.65 -12.80 -10.62
N PRO A 14 -3.54 -13.54 -11.30
CA PRO A 14 -3.46 -13.71 -12.74
C PRO A 14 -3.52 -12.37 -13.49
N GLY A 15 -2.90 -12.31 -14.67
CA GLY A 15 -2.95 -11.15 -15.56
C GLY A 15 -1.93 -10.06 -15.25
N LEU A 16 -2.02 -8.98 -16.03
CA LEU A 16 -1.10 -7.84 -16.01
C LEU A 16 -1.49 -6.85 -14.90
N VAL A 17 -0.50 -6.38 -14.15
CA VAL A 17 -0.65 -5.26 -13.21
C VAL A 17 -0.31 -3.95 -13.91
N ARG A 18 -1.23 -3.00 -13.87
CA ARG A 18 -1.07 -1.68 -14.48
C ARG A 18 -0.50 -0.73 -13.41
N ALA A 19 0.78 -0.38 -13.51
CA ALA A 19 1.37 0.58 -12.59
C ALA A 19 1.21 2.01 -13.14
N LEU A 20 0.82 2.94 -12.27
CA LEU A 20 0.85 4.36 -12.60
C LEU A 20 2.12 5.00 -12.02
N VAL A 21 2.70 5.96 -12.75
CA VAL A 21 3.98 6.56 -12.41
C VAL A 21 3.79 8.01 -11.95
N PRO A 22 3.59 8.26 -10.65
CA PRO A 22 3.63 9.61 -10.12
C PRO A 22 5.08 10.12 -10.02
N HIS A 23 5.26 11.44 -10.07
CA HIS A 23 6.57 12.08 -9.92
C HIS A 23 6.74 12.83 -8.58
N ASP A 24 5.65 13.01 -7.83
CA ASP A 24 5.63 13.57 -6.48
C ASP A 24 4.43 13.05 -5.65
N ALA A 25 4.35 13.46 -4.39
CA ALA A 25 3.29 13.02 -3.48
C ALA A 25 1.89 13.54 -3.86
N PHE A 26 1.79 14.71 -4.51
CA PHE A 26 0.53 15.25 -4.97
C PHE A 26 -0.04 14.40 -6.11
N THR A 27 0.78 14.15 -7.12
CA THR A 27 0.46 13.29 -8.26
C THR A 27 0.17 11.87 -7.81
N ALA A 28 0.86 11.36 -6.79
CA ALA A 28 0.56 10.06 -6.20
C ALA A 28 -0.87 9.99 -5.63
N ARG A 29 -1.35 11.05 -4.95
CA ARG A 29 -2.74 11.10 -4.47
C ARG A 29 -3.75 11.21 -5.61
N VAL A 30 -3.44 11.97 -6.67
CA VAL A 30 -4.29 12.06 -7.87
C VAL A 30 -4.46 10.68 -8.52
N VAL A 31 -3.37 9.95 -8.77
CA VAL A 31 -3.47 8.62 -9.40
C VAL A 31 -4.07 7.57 -8.45
N ALA A 32 -3.92 7.75 -7.13
CA ALA A 32 -4.59 6.90 -6.15
C ALA A 32 -6.12 7.03 -6.22
N GLN A 33 -6.65 8.25 -6.36
CA GLN A 33 -8.09 8.49 -6.53
C GLN A 33 -8.64 7.89 -7.84
N ALA A 34 -7.78 7.76 -8.87
CA ALA A 34 -8.13 7.06 -10.11
C ALA A 34 -8.13 5.52 -9.97
N GLY A 35 -7.87 4.98 -8.77
CA GLY A 35 -7.91 3.54 -8.50
C GLY A 35 -6.60 2.81 -8.81
N ALA A 36 -5.45 3.48 -8.77
CA ALA A 36 -4.16 2.82 -8.95
C ALA A 36 -3.94 1.70 -7.91
N GLU A 37 -3.59 0.51 -8.39
CA GLU A 37 -3.26 -0.64 -7.51
C GLU A 37 -1.75 -0.76 -7.25
N LEU A 38 -0.92 -0.18 -8.12
CA LEU A 38 0.53 -0.19 -8.04
C LEU A 38 1.08 1.15 -8.51
N LEU A 39 2.04 1.68 -7.75
CA LEU A 39 2.81 2.84 -8.15
C LEU A 39 4.23 2.44 -8.54
N PHE A 40 4.80 3.18 -9.49
CA PHE A 40 6.22 3.11 -9.80
C PHE A 40 6.80 4.53 -9.72
N LEU A 41 7.94 4.73 -9.06
CA LEU A 41 8.66 6.02 -9.06
C LEU A 41 9.94 5.84 -9.87
N GLY A 42 9.98 6.42 -11.08
CA GLY A 42 11.17 6.41 -11.94
C GLY A 42 12.16 7.52 -11.60
N GLY A 43 13.45 7.26 -11.82
CA GLY A 43 14.53 8.22 -11.55
C GLY A 43 14.34 9.55 -12.30
N PHE A 44 13.92 9.49 -13.57
CA PHE A 44 13.61 10.68 -14.37
C PHE A 44 12.50 11.55 -13.75
N GLY A 45 11.40 10.93 -13.31
CA GLY A 45 10.28 11.65 -12.70
C GLY A 45 10.70 12.36 -11.42
N ALA A 46 11.45 11.66 -10.56
CA ALA A 46 11.97 12.19 -9.32
C ALA A 46 12.95 13.36 -9.55
N ALA A 47 13.95 13.18 -10.44
CA ALA A 47 14.93 14.22 -10.76
C ALA A 47 14.27 15.48 -11.35
N ALA A 48 13.33 15.30 -12.28
CA ALA A 48 12.67 16.41 -12.95
C ALA A 48 11.73 17.18 -12.01
N SER A 49 10.87 16.48 -11.27
CA SER A 49 9.87 17.13 -10.41
C SER A 49 10.48 17.71 -9.14
N SER A 50 11.39 17.00 -8.49
CA SER A 50 11.95 17.44 -7.20
C SER A 50 13.11 18.41 -7.34
N PHE A 51 13.84 18.38 -8.46
CA PHE A 51 15.08 19.15 -8.63
C PHE A 51 15.16 19.96 -9.93
N GLY A 52 14.23 19.77 -10.88
CA GLY A 52 14.33 20.39 -12.21
C GLY A 52 15.56 19.89 -13.00
N LEU A 53 16.07 18.70 -12.66
CA LEU A 53 17.28 18.13 -13.23
C LEU A 53 16.97 17.01 -14.24
N PRO A 54 17.87 16.78 -15.22
CA PRO A 54 17.77 15.64 -16.11
C PRO A 54 18.18 14.34 -15.41
N ASP A 55 17.76 13.22 -15.98
CA ASP A 55 18.09 11.88 -15.50
C ASP A 55 19.46 11.39 -15.98
N LEU A 56 20.52 11.91 -15.35
CA LEU A 56 21.92 11.64 -15.70
C LEU A 56 22.72 11.16 -14.48
N GLY A 57 22.07 10.52 -13.51
CA GLY A 57 22.71 10.01 -12.29
C GLY A 57 23.18 11.10 -11.34
N LEU A 58 22.52 12.27 -11.36
CA LEU A 58 22.86 13.42 -10.52
C LEU A 58 22.28 13.31 -9.11
N ILE A 59 21.09 12.73 -8.98
CA ILE A 59 20.43 12.56 -7.68
C ILE A 59 21.03 11.35 -6.96
N SER A 60 21.25 11.50 -5.66
CA SER A 60 21.78 10.47 -4.78
C SER A 60 20.69 9.49 -4.32
N ALA A 61 21.11 8.32 -3.82
CA ALA A 61 20.19 7.35 -3.21
C ALA A 61 19.37 7.95 -2.05
N GLY A 62 19.97 8.88 -1.28
CA GLY A 62 19.29 9.55 -0.17
C GLY A 62 18.19 10.50 -0.64
N GLU A 63 18.43 11.25 -1.73
CA GLU A 63 17.43 12.11 -2.36
C GLU A 63 16.28 11.28 -2.94
N MET A 64 16.58 10.18 -3.62
CA MET A 64 15.55 9.27 -4.14
C MET A 64 14.74 8.61 -3.01
N ALA A 65 15.41 8.16 -1.93
CA ALA A 65 14.73 7.62 -0.75
C ALA A 65 13.81 8.65 -0.07
N GLU A 66 14.16 9.94 -0.10
CA GLU A 66 13.29 11.01 0.40
C GLU A 66 12.07 11.23 -0.51
N CYS A 67 12.24 11.17 -1.83
CA CYS A 67 11.09 11.18 -2.77
C CYS A 67 10.14 10.01 -2.50
N VAL A 68 10.67 8.80 -2.31
CA VAL A 68 9.90 7.61 -1.91
C VAL A 68 9.13 7.87 -0.61
N ARG A 69 9.82 8.34 0.43
CA ARG A 69 9.24 8.60 1.76
C ARG A 69 8.08 9.59 1.71
N ARG A 70 8.20 10.66 0.91
CA ARG A 70 7.14 11.67 0.75
C ARG A 70 5.88 11.07 0.11
N ILE A 71 6.04 10.18 -0.87
CA ILE A 71 4.92 9.52 -1.54
C ILE A 71 4.26 8.51 -0.59
N THR A 72 5.04 7.58 -0.03
CA THR A 72 4.53 6.47 0.82
C THR A 72 3.92 6.97 2.12
N ALA A 73 4.30 8.16 2.61
CA ALA A 73 3.66 8.80 3.76
C ALA A 73 2.22 9.30 3.46
N ARG A 74 1.83 9.42 2.18
CA ARG A 74 0.54 9.99 1.77
C ARG A 74 -0.39 9.01 1.08
N VAL A 75 0.09 7.85 0.65
CA VAL A 75 -0.70 6.80 -0.01
C VAL A 75 -0.31 5.41 0.52
N SER A 76 -1.28 4.50 0.61
CA SER A 76 -1.07 3.11 1.06
C SER A 76 -0.84 2.12 -0.08
N ILE A 77 -0.86 2.59 -1.34
CA ILE A 77 -0.64 1.79 -2.54
C ILE A 77 0.84 1.36 -2.57
N PRO A 78 1.16 0.08 -2.85
CA PRO A 78 2.56 -0.36 -2.97
C PRO A 78 3.30 0.44 -4.04
N LEU A 79 4.53 0.84 -3.73
CA LEU A 79 5.40 1.63 -4.60
C LEU A 79 6.68 0.86 -4.92
N ILE A 80 6.97 0.66 -6.21
CA ILE A 80 8.29 0.22 -6.68
C ILE A 80 9.12 1.47 -6.99
N ALA A 81 10.34 1.53 -6.50
CA ALA A 81 11.23 2.67 -6.73
C ALA A 81 12.42 2.28 -7.62
N ASP A 82 12.79 3.18 -8.52
CA ASP A 82 13.99 3.07 -9.35
C ASP A 82 15.24 3.32 -8.50
N GLY A 83 16.07 2.29 -8.35
CA GLY A 83 17.30 2.32 -7.57
C GLY A 83 18.55 2.56 -8.41
N ASP A 84 18.39 2.88 -9.70
CA ASP A 84 19.50 3.03 -10.66
C ASP A 84 20.46 1.82 -10.59
N THR A 85 21.77 2.08 -10.53
CA THR A 85 22.84 1.09 -10.38
C THR A 85 23.02 0.60 -8.94
N GLY A 86 22.19 1.09 -8.00
CA GLY A 86 22.33 0.91 -6.56
C GLY A 86 23.27 1.91 -5.87
N HIS A 87 23.72 2.95 -6.59
CA HIS A 87 24.55 4.07 -6.10
C HIS A 87 25.86 3.63 -5.40
N GLY A 88 26.60 2.71 -6.01
CA GLY A 88 27.92 2.29 -5.52
C GLY A 88 28.31 0.86 -5.90
N ASP A 89 29.16 0.28 -5.05
CA ASP A 89 29.53 -1.14 -5.09
C ASP A 89 28.52 -2.00 -4.29
N HIS A 90 28.90 -3.23 -3.94
CA HIS A 90 28.06 -4.15 -3.15
C HIS A 90 27.54 -3.54 -1.84
N ALA A 91 28.38 -2.79 -1.11
CA ALA A 91 27.97 -2.15 0.13
C ALA A 91 27.03 -0.97 -0.13
N GLY A 92 27.28 -0.22 -1.21
CA GLY A 92 26.38 0.83 -1.70
C GLY A 92 24.99 0.28 -2.04
N VAL A 93 24.92 -0.81 -2.81
CA VAL A 93 23.66 -1.48 -3.16
C VAL A 93 22.90 -1.94 -1.92
N ALA A 94 23.59 -2.63 -1.01
CA ALA A 94 22.98 -3.11 0.23
C ALA A 94 22.44 -1.94 1.10
N TRP A 95 23.14 -0.82 1.13
CA TRP A 95 22.67 0.38 1.81
C TRP A 95 21.46 0.99 1.13
N THR A 96 21.47 1.13 -0.20
CA THR A 96 20.35 1.65 -1.01
C THR A 96 19.07 0.84 -0.78
N VAL A 97 19.14 -0.49 -0.81
CA VAL A 97 17.99 -1.37 -0.52
C VAL A 97 17.40 -1.07 0.85
N LYS A 98 18.25 -1.01 1.90
CA LYS A 98 17.81 -0.72 3.27
C LYS A 98 17.15 0.65 3.38
N GLN A 99 17.68 1.67 2.70
CA GLN A 99 17.12 3.03 2.71
C GLN A 99 15.76 3.08 2.02
N PHE A 100 15.61 2.43 0.87
CA PHE A 100 14.37 2.44 0.10
C PHE A 100 13.25 1.68 0.82
N GLU A 101 13.59 0.51 1.38
CA GLU A 101 12.68 -0.25 2.22
C GLU A 101 12.26 0.55 3.47
N ALA A 102 13.21 1.22 4.16
CA ALA A 102 12.90 2.09 5.30
C ALA A 102 12.05 3.32 4.93
N ALA A 103 12.16 3.80 3.69
CA ALA A 103 11.31 4.85 3.14
C ALA A 103 9.90 4.36 2.76
N GLY A 104 9.62 3.05 2.86
CA GLY A 104 8.30 2.47 2.64
C GLY A 104 8.05 1.93 1.23
N ALA A 105 9.09 1.81 0.39
CA ALA A 105 8.97 1.12 -0.88
C ALA A 105 8.55 -0.35 -0.68
N ALA A 106 7.77 -0.88 -1.62
CA ALA A 106 7.41 -2.29 -1.68
C ALA A 106 8.41 -3.12 -2.50
N GLY A 107 9.16 -2.45 -3.37
CA GLY A 107 10.22 -3.06 -4.16
C GLY A 107 11.17 -2.03 -4.76
N ILE A 108 12.27 -2.52 -5.30
CA ILE A 108 13.32 -1.73 -5.95
C ILE A 108 13.66 -2.34 -7.30
N LEU A 109 13.99 -1.47 -8.26
CA LEU A 109 14.57 -1.86 -9.53
C LEU A 109 16.05 -1.47 -9.55
N LEU A 110 16.92 -2.40 -9.99
CA LEU A 110 18.37 -2.20 -10.09
C LEU A 110 18.83 -2.53 -11.50
N GLU A 111 19.70 -1.69 -12.08
CA GLU A 111 20.13 -1.80 -13.48
C GLU A 111 21.63 -2.09 -13.64
N ASP A 112 21.97 -2.75 -14.75
CA ASP A 112 23.34 -3.17 -15.07
C ASP A 112 24.18 -2.11 -15.79
N GLN A 113 23.77 -0.84 -15.77
CA GLN A 113 24.56 0.24 -16.37
C GLN A 113 25.88 0.45 -15.61
N LEU A 114 26.90 0.86 -16.36
CA LEU A 114 28.13 1.41 -15.82
C LEU A 114 27.91 2.89 -15.44
N GLU A 115 28.40 3.31 -14.28
CA GLU A 115 28.31 4.71 -13.87
C GLU A 115 29.26 5.63 -14.67
N PRO A 116 28.86 6.89 -14.97
CA PRO A 116 27.55 7.46 -14.71
C PRO A 116 26.47 6.90 -15.65
N LYS A 117 25.34 6.47 -15.07
CA LYS A 117 24.20 5.92 -15.80
C LYS A 117 23.45 6.99 -16.60
N ARG A 118 22.64 6.56 -17.56
CA ARG A 118 21.76 7.43 -18.37
C ARG A 118 20.36 6.81 -18.45
N CYS A 119 19.35 7.63 -18.73
CA CYS A 119 18.01 7.15 -19.06
C CYS A 119 18.05 6.04 -20.15
N GLY A 120 17.28 4.97 -19.96
CA GLY A 120 17.26 3.79 -20.83
C GLY A 120 16.93 4.04 -22.30
N HIS A 121 16.29 5.16 -22.61
CA HIS A 121 15.98 5.54 -23.99
C HIS A 121 17.01 6.50 -24.61
N PHE A 122 18.09 6.85 -23.89
CA PHE A 122 19.20 7.65 -24.41
C PHE A 122 20.29 6.77 -25.06
N SER A 123 21.08 7.37 -25.96
CA SER A 123 22.28 6.74 -26.54
C SER A 123 23.51 6.88 -25.62
N GLY A 124 24.57 6.12 -25.91
CA GLY A 124 25.86 6.21 -25.20
C GLY A 124 25.91 5.52 -23.84
N LYS A 125 25.03 4.55 -23.61
CA LYS A 125 25.01 3.70 -22.40
C LYS A 125 26.12 2.64 -22.49
N HIS A 126 26.60 2.20 -21.34
CA HIS A 126 27.48 1.05 -21.18
C HIS A 126 26.92 0.16 -20.07
N VAL A 127 27.16 -1.14 -20.14
CA VAL A 127 26.76 -2.10 -19.11
C VAL A 127 27.98 -2.73 -18.47
N VAL A 128 27.85 -3.09 -17.19
CA VAL A 128 28.88 -3.82 -16.45
C VAL A 128 28.94 -5.29 -16.90
N PRO A 129 30.02 -6.02 -16.60
CA PRO A 129 30.05 -7.46 -16.77
C PRO A 129 28.91 -8.15 -16.02
N VAL A 130 28.40 -9.25 -16.58
CA VAL A 130 27.30 -10.03 -15.96
C VAL A 130 27.60 -10.39 -14.51
N THR A 131 28.83 -10.80 -14.22
CA THR A 131 29.27 -11.15 -12.86
C THR A 131 29.12 -9.99 -11.89
N THR A 132 29.49 -8.77 -12.30
CA THR A 132 29.34 -7.57 -11.48
C THR A 132 27.87 -7.28 -11.16
N MET A 133 26.98 -7.42 -12.13
CA MET A 133 25.54 -7.23 -11.86
C MET A 133 24.99 -8.32 -10.94
N VAL A 134 25.36 -9.58 -11.17
CA VAL A 134 24.98 -10.71 -10.31
C VAL A 134 25.42 -10.48 -8.86
N ASP A 135 26.65 -10.02 -8.64
CA ASP A 135 27.15 -9.73 -7.30
C ASP A 135 26.36 -8.59 -6.62
N ARG A 136 25.98 -7.55 -7.39
CA ARG A 136 25.08 -6.49 -6.91
C ARG A 136 23.71 -7.03 -6.53
N LEU A 137 23.13 -7.92 -7.33
CA LEU A 137 21.84 -8.55 -7.06
C LEU A 137 21.88 -9.42 -5.79
N HIS A 138 22.95 -10.19 -5.58
CA HIS A 138 23.15 -10.91 -4.32
C HIS A 138 23.23 -9.96 -3.12
N ALA A 139 24.00 -8.88 -3.23
CA ALA A 139 24.07 -7.87 -2.16
C ALA A 139 22.70 -7.23 -1.87
N ALA A 140 21.87 -7.03 -2.90
CA ALA A 140 20.51 -6.52 -2.73
C ALA A 140 19.59 -7.54 -2.02
N LEU A 141 19.65 -8.81 -2.42
CA LEU A 141 18.88 -9.91 -1.83
C LEU A 141 19.25 -10.16 -0.37
N ASP A 142 20.54 -10.09 -0.04
CA ASP A 142 21.03 -10.24 1.35
C ASP A 142 20.64 -9.05 2.23
N ALA A 143 20.45 -7.87 1.64
CA ALA A 143 20.18 -6.64 2.37
C ALA A 143 18.70 -6.42 2.73
N ARG A 144 17.76 -7.03 1.99
CA ARG A 144 16.31 -6.86 2.23
C ARG A 144 15.93 -7.41 3.61
N ARG A 145 15.13 -6.68 4.38
CA ARG A 145 14.70 -7.11 5.72
C ARG A 145 13.37 -7.84 5.70
N ASP A 146 12.41 -7.34 4.95
CA ASP A 146 11.15 -8.02 4.64
C ASP A 146 11.40 -8.98 3.45
N PRO A 147 11.27 -10.31 3.64
CA PRO A 147 11.40 -11.26 2.55
C PRO A 147 10.39 -11.02 1.40
N ALA A 148 9.29 -10.32 1.68
CA ALA A 148 8.32 -9.93 0.65
C ALA A 148 8.80 -8.75 -0.20
N PHE A 149 9.84 -8.00 0.18
CA PHE A 149 10.35 -6.87 -0.61
C PHE A 149 10.85 -7.38 -1.98
N VAL A 150 10.35 -6.75 -3.04
CA VAL A 150 10.57 -7.21 -4.43
C VAL A 150 11.84 -6.57 -4.99
N ILE A 151 12.72 -7.39 -5.55
CA ILE A 151 13.92 -6.94 -6.27
C ILE A 151 13.75 -7.24 -7.76
N ILE A 152 13.80 -6.18 -8.57
CA ILE A 152 13.67 -6.25 -10.03
C ILE A 152 15.04 -6.02 -10.66
N ALA A 153 15.52 -6.98 -11.45
CA ALA A 153 16.75 -6.85 -12.22
C ALA A 153 16.46 -6.27 -13.60
N ARG A 154 17.01 -5.09 -13.88
CA ARG A 154 16.94 -4.43 -15.18
C ARG A 154 18.23 -4.64 -15.96
N THR A 155 18.10 -4.89 -17.27
CA THR A 155 19.23 -4.85 -18.21
C THR A 155 19.02 -3.81 -19.30
N ASP A 156 20.03 -2.98 -19.53
CA ASP A 156 20.11 -2.01 -20.62
C ASP A 156 20.92 -2.52 -21.82
N ALA A 157 21.38 -3.77 -21.75
CA ALA A 157 22.30 -4.37 -22.72
C ALA A 157 21.72 -4.46 -24.14
N ARG A 158 20.38 -4.47 -24.32
CA ARG A 158 19.77 -4.58 -25.65
C ARG A 158 20.19 -3.47 -26.60
N ALA A 159 20.45 -2.26 -26.08
CA ALA A 159 20.88 -1.14 -26.90
C ALA A 159 22.36 -1.22 -27.31
N ILE A 160 23.17 -2.04 -26.62
CA ILE A 160 24.64 -2.05 -26.67
C ILE A 160 25.16 -3.36 -27.28
N GLU A 161 24.67 -4.48 -26.76
CA GLU A 161 25.13 -5.84 -27.07
C GLU A 161 24.12 -6.64 -27.90
N GLY A 162 22.92 -6.09 -28.11
CA GLY A 162 21.84 -6.73 -28.88
C GLY A 162 20.88 -7.56 -28.02
N LEU A 163 19.80 -8.07 -28.65
CA LEU A 163 18.71 -8.74 -27.95
C LEU A 163 19.14 -10.06 -27.30
N ASP A 164 19.88 -10.90 -28.02
CA ASP A 164 20.29 -12.21 -27.51
C ASP A 164 21.14 -12.10 -26.25
N ALA A 165 22.09 -11.16 -26.23
CA ALA A 165 22.91 -10.87 -25.05
C ALA A 165 22.08 -10.32 -23.87
N ALA A 166 21.07 -9.48 -24.16
CA ALA A 166 20.17 -8.97 -23.12
C ALA A 166 19.27 -10.06 -22.50
N ILE A 167 18.77 -10.99 -23.33
CA ILE A 167 18.01 -12.16 -22.85
C ILE A 167 18.91 -13.08 -22.03
N ASP A 168 20.13 -13.38 -22.50
CA ASP A 168 21.11 -14.18 -21.75
C ASP A 168 21.39 -13.55 -20.38
N ARG A 169 21.70 -12.25 -20.33
CA ARG A 169 21.86 -11.48 -19.09
C ARG A 169 20.66 -11.60 -18.17
N ALA A 170 19.45 -11.40 -18.66
CA ALA A 170 18.23 -11.50 -17.86
C ALA A 170 18.01 -12.92 -17.30
N CYS A 171 18.36 -13.97 -18.06
CA CYS A 171 18.34 -15.35 -17.57
C CYS A 171 19.39 -15.57 -16.48
N ARG A 172 20.61 -15.05 -16.63
CA ARG A 172 21.66 -15.12 -15.61
C ARG A 172 21.30 -14.34 -14.34
N TYR A 173 20.59 -13.23 -14.46
CA TYR A 173 20.08 -12.47 -13.31
C TYR A 173 18.97 -13.25 -12.59
N ALA A 174 18.16 -14.03 -13.31
CA ALA A 174 17.16 -14.91 -12.72
C ALA A 174 17.78 -16.01 -11.85
N GLU A 175 18.94 -16.55 -12.26
CA GLU A 175 19.69 -17.56 -11.48
C GLU A 175 20.09 -17.04 -10.09
N SER A 176 20.22 -15.72 -9.91
CA SER A 176 20.52 -15.09 -8.61
C SER A 176 19.36 -15.13 -7.61
N GLY A 177 18.13 -15.43 -8.04
CA GLY A 177 16.95 -15.47 -7.18
C GLY A 177 16.22 -14.13 -7.00
N VAL A 178 16.43 -13.18 -7.92
CA VAL A 178 15.62 -11.96 -8.00
C VAL A 178 14.17 -12.27 -8.38
N ASP A 179 13.26 -11.37 -8.05
CA ASP A 179 11.83 -11.64 -8.08
C ASP A 179 11.19 -11.37 -9.45
N MET A 180 11.76 -10.43 -10.21
CA MET A 180 11.28 -9.99 -11.52
C MET A 180 12.42 -9.53 -12.41
N GLY A 181 12.20 -9.54 -13.72
CA GLY A 181 13.14 -9.00 -14.69
C GLY A 181 12.56 -7.83 -15.50
N PHE A 182 13.47 -7.07 -16.10
CA PHE A 182 13.12 -6.00 -17.04
C PHE A 182 14.22 -5.87 -18.11
N VAL A 183 13.89 -6.23 -19.35
CA VAL A 183 14.75 -5.94 -20.51
C VAL A 183 14.34 -4.61 -21.11
N GLU A 184 15.22 -3.60 -21.03
CA GLU A 184 14.92 -2.25 -21.50
C GLU A 184 15.05 -2.11 -23.03
N ALA A 185 14.27 -1.18 -23.58
CA ALA A 185 14.34 -0.69 -24.95
C ALA A 185 14.15 -1.74 -26.08
N PRO A 186 13.33 -2.80 -25.95
CA PRO A 186 13.02 -3.70 -27.07
C PRO A 186 12.43 -2.89 -28.23
N ARG A 187 12.80 -3.20 -29.48
CA ARG A 187 12.49 -2.37 -30.66
C ARG A 187 11.33 -2.88 -31.51
N SER A 188 10.78 -4.04 -31.20
CA SER A 188 9.64 -4.59 -31.93
C SER A 188 8.76 -5.47 -31.05
N VAL A 189 7.56 -5.80 -31.54
CA VAL A 189 6.65 -6.74 -30.87
C VAL A 189 7.24 -8.14 -30.83
N GLU A 190 8.03 -8.51 -31.85
CA GLU A 190 8.76 -9.77 -31.91
C GLU A 190 9.84 -9.83 -30.83
N GLU A 191 10.59 -8.73 -30.59
CA GLU A 191 11.54 -8.68 -29.47
C GLU A 191 10.82 -8.84 -28.12
N LEU A 192 9.70 -8.13 -27.91
CA LEU A 192 8.87 -8.28 -26.70
C LEU A 192 8.37 -9.73 -26.52
N THR A 193 7.96 -10.38 -27.60
CA THR A 193 7.50 -11.77 -27.60
C THR A 193 8.63 -12.73 -27.22
N ARG A 194 9.84 -12.51 -27.75
CA ARG A 194 11.02 -13.30 -27.39
C ARG A 194 11.38 -13.14 -25.92
N ILE A 195 11.42 -11.91 -25.41
CA ILE A 195 11.72 -11.62 -24.00
C ILE A 195 10.73 -12.35 -23.08
N ALA A 196 9.42 -12.22 -23.34
CA ALA A 196 8.40 -12.84 -22.50
C ALA A 196 8.44 -14.38 -22.53
N ARG A 197 8.92 -14.97 -23.63
CA ARG A 197 9.05 -16.42 -23.79
C ARG A 197 10.34 -16.98 -23.19
N GLU A 198 11.45 -16.27 -23.36
CA GLU A 198 12.80 -16.80 -23.12
C GLU A 198 13.33 -16.47 -21.71
N VAL A 199 12.86 -15.38 -21.09
CA VAL A 199 13.33 -14.99 -19.74
C VAL A 199 12.47 -15.68 -18.66
N PRO A 200 13.06 -16.47 -17.73
CA PRO A 200 12.33 -17.29 -16.76
C PRO A 200 11.84 -16.51 -15.53
N LEU A 201 11.46 -15.24 -15.70
CA LEU A 201 10.96 -14.37 -14.62
C LEU A 201 9.77 -13.55 -15.11
N PRO A 202 8.82 -13.20 -14.22
CA PRO A 202 7.82 -12.18 -14.52
C PRO A 202 8.48 -10.89 -15.01
N GLN A 203 8.06 -10.41 -16.19
CA GLN A 203 8.69 -9.25 -16.83
C GLN A 203 7.89 -7.96 -16.64
N LEU A 204 8.62 -6.85 -16.49
CA LEU A 204 8.08 -5.49 -16.62
C LEU A 204 8.21 -5.02 -18.08
N ALA A 205 7.17 -4.35 -18.58
CA ALA A 205 7.19 -3.65 -19.88
C ALA A 205 7.08 -2.14 -19.68
N ASN A 206 8.00 -1.40 -20.31
CA ASN A 206 8.04 0.05 -20.30
C ASN A 206 7.41 0.63 -21.58
N MET A 207 6.21 1.19 -21.46
CA MET A 207 5.42 1.78 -22.56
C MET A 207 5.58 3.30 -22.60
N LEU A 208 6.81 3.76 -22.82
CA LEU A 208 7.15 5.19 -22.87
C LEU A 208 6.72 5.85 -24.20
N PRO A 209 5.80 6.83 -24.21
CA PRO A 209 5.53 7.63 -25.41
C PRO A 209 6.76 8.42 -25.84
N GLY A 210 7.12 8.32 -27.12
CA GLY A 210 8.34 8.95 -27.67
C GLY A 210 9.63 8.17 -27.40
N GLY A 211 9.54 7.02 -26.73
CA GLY A 211 10.65 6.07 -26.58
C GLY A 211 10.90 5.24 -27.85
N VAL A 212 11.91 4.37 -27.77
CA VAL A 212 12.29 3.47 -28.88
C VAL A 212 11.47 2.18 -28.94
N THR A 213 10.79 1.84 -27.85
CA THR A 213 9.92 0.66 -27.78
C THR A 213 8.55 0.99 -28.37
N PRO A 214 8.02 0.16 -29.29
CA PRO A 214 6.71 0.41 -29.85
C PRO A 214 5.64 0.33 -28.75
N LEU A 215 4.75 1.32 -28.72
CA LEU A 215 3.60 1.31 -27.83
C LEU A 215 2.64 0.20 -28.23
N VAL A 216 2.40 -0.73 -27.31
CA VAL A 216 1.46 -1.84 -27.50
C VAL A 216 0.31 -1.74 -26.50
N PRO A 217 -0.93 -2.11 -26.90
CA PRO A 217 -2.04 -2.21 -25.96
C PRO A 217 -1.72 -3.14 -24.79
N LEU A 218 -2.14 -2.79 -23.58
CA LEU A 218 -1.88 -3.58 -22.37
C LEU A 218 -2.43 -5.02 -22.48
N ALA A 219 -3.58 -5.21 -23.13
CA ALA A 219 -4.13 -6.53 -23.40
C ALA A 219 -3.21 -7.41 -24.27
N ASN A 220 -2.36 -6.80 -25.11
CA ASN A 220 -1.37 -7.54 -25.88
C ASN A 220 -0.19 -7.95 -25.00
N LEU A 221 0.30 -7.06 -24.14
CA LEU A 221 1.37 -7.37 -23.16
C LEU A 221 0.93 -8.51 -22.22
N GLU A 222 -0.30 -8.47 -21.74
CA GLU A 222 -0.87 -9.52 -20.90
C GLU A 222 -0.89 -10.87 -21.63
N ARG A 223 -1.35 -10.91 -22.89
CA ARG A 223 -1.33 -12.14 -23.71
C ARG A 223 0.08 -12.66 -23.98
N LEU A 224 1.07 -11.77 -24.06
CA LEU A 224 2.47 -12.17 -24.20
C LEU A 224 3.06 -12.73 -22.89
N GLY A 225 2.42 -12.47 -21.75
CA GLY A 225 2.89 -12.95 -20.43
C GLY A 225 3.64 -11.91 -19.61
N PHE A 226 3.63 -10.63 -20.00
CA PHE A 226 4.18 -9.57 -19.15
C PHE A 226 3.36 -9.41 -17.88
N LYS A 227 4.05 -9.06 -16.78
CA LYS A 227 3.47 -9.03 -15.44
C LYS A 227 3.15 -7.63 -14.96
N ILE A 228 4.02 -6.66 -15.26
CA ILE A 228 3.79 -5.24 -15.00
C ILE A 228 3.91 -4.48 -16.31
N ALA A 229 3.04 -3.49 -16.51
CA ALA A 229 3.26 -2.45 -17.51
C ALA A 229 3.28 -1.08 -16.84
N VAL A 230 4.19 -0.21 -17.31
CA VAL A 230 4.35 1.16 -16.83
C VAL A 230 4.33 2.14 -18.00
N ASP A 231 3.82 3.35 -17.76
CA ASP A 231 4.10 4.54 -18.59
C ASP A 231 4.83 5.56 -17.70
N PRO A 232 6.15 5.70 -17.86
CA PRO A 232 6.96 6.37 -16.85
C PRO A 232 6.99 7.89 -16.95
N THR A 233 6.45 8.52 -18.01
CA THR A 233 6.60 9.97 -18.21
C THR A 233 5.30 10.72 -18.52
N SER A 234 4.21 10.04 -18.88
CA SER A 234 2.99 10.75 -19.28
C SER A 234 2.45 11.70 -18.19
N THR A 235 2.51 11.33 -16.91
CA THR A 235 2.06 12.22 -15.81
C THR A 235 2.87 13.51 -15.76
N LEU A 236 4.19 13.42 -15.90
CA LEU A 236 5.11 14.56 -15.90
C LEU A 236 4.93 15.42 -17.17
N ALA A 237 4.81 14.78 -18.34
CA ALA A 237 4.62 15.46 -19.61
C ALA A 237 3.30 16.24 -19.65
N LEU A 238 2.20 15.64 -19.17
CA LEU A 238 0.90 16.28 -19.06
C LEU A 238 0.92 17.46 -18.09
N THR A 239 1.59 17.30 -16.94
CA THR A 239 1.77 18.38 -15.95
C THR A 239 2.54 19.55 -16.56
N GLY A 240 3.68 19.28 -17.18
CA GLY A 240 4.47 20.31 -17.86
C GLY A 240 3.72 21.01 -18.99
N PHE A 241 2.90 20.28 -19.76
CA PHE A 241 2.03 20.87 -20.78
C PHE A 241 0.99 21.82 -20.16
N ALA A 242 0.24 21.36 -19.16
CA ALA A 242 -0.82 22.16 -18.54
C ALA A 242 -0.28 23.44 -17.88
N VAL A 243 0.84 23.33 -17.15
CA VAL A 243 1.50 24.49 -16.50
C VAL A 243 2.02 25.49 -17.54
N ARG A 244 2.55 25.03 -18.68
CA ARG A 244 2.99 25.92 -19.77
C ARG A 244 1.85 26.68 -20.41
N GLU A 245 0.72 26.03 -20.64
CA GLU A 245 -0.47 26.68 -21.19
C GLU A 245 -1.01 27.74 -20.21
N PHE A 246 -1.09 27.41 -18.92
CA PHE A 246 -1.42 28.37 -17.87
C PHE A 246 -0.48 29.59 -17.88
N ALA A 247 0.83 29.36 -17.87
CA ALA A 247 1.82 30.44 -17.83
C ALA A 247 1.72 31.37 -19.05
N ARG A 248 1.49 30.82 -20.25
CA ARG A 248 1.29 31.61 -21.47
C ARG A 248 0.05 32.50 -21.39
N GLY A 249 -1.09 31.94 -20.96
CA GLY A 249 -2.31 32.71 -20.82
C GLY A 249 -2.21 33.77 -19.74
N TRP A 250 -1.62 33.44 -18.58
CA TRP A 250 -1.42 34.39 -17.49
C TRP A 250 -0.48 35.53 -17.86
N LEU A 251 0.70 35.23 -18.43
CA LEU A 251 1.68 36.25 -18.80
C LEU A 251 1.26 37.06 -20.04
N GLY A 252 0.52 36.45 -20.97
CA GLY A 252 0.07 37.12 -22.19
C GLY A 252 -1.19 37.96 -22.00
N ALA A 253 -2.25 37.37 -21.45
CA ALA A 253 -3.58 37.96 -21.34
C ALA A 253 -3.96 38.42 -19.93
N GLY A 254 -3.13 38.17 -18.92
CA GLY A 254 -3.40 38.52 -17.52
C GLY A 254 -4.48 37.68 -16.84
N ARG A 255 -4.95 36.59 -17.49
CA ARG A 255 -6.01 35.71 -16.98
C ARG A 255 -5.86 34.28 -17.51
N ALA A 256 -6.32 33.30 -16.73
CA ALA A 256 -6.24 31.87 -17.05
C ALA A 256 -7.59 31.15 -17.08
N ASP A 257 -8.69 31.90 -17.03
CA ASP A 257 -10.07 31.40 -17.06
C ASP A 257 -10.41 30.59 -18.32
N HIS A 258 -9.71 30.80 -19.45
CA HIS A 258 -9.83 29.95 -20.64
C HIS A 258 -9.45 28.47 -20.38
N LEU A 259 -8.78 28.17 -19.26
CA LEU A 259 -8.46 26.82 -18.82
C LEU A 259 -9.39 26.29 -17.73
N SER A 260 -10.39 27.05 -17.27
CA SER A 260 -11.23 26.66 -16.11
C SER A 260 -11.88 25.28 -16.28
N GLY A 261 -12.30 24.92 -17.51
CA GLY A 261 -12.86 23.59 -17.82
C GLY A 261 -11.85 22.46 -17.93
N ARG A 262 -10.55 22.73 -17.69
CA ARG A 262 -9.43 21.79 -17.76
C ARG A 262 -8.60 21.78 -16.47
N MET A 263 -9.08 22.45 -15.42
CA MET A 263 -8.45 22.53 -14.11
C MET A 263 -9.32 21.79 -13.10
N LEU A 264 -8.68 21.20 -12.09
CA LEU A 264 -9.39 20.81 -10.89
C LEU A 264 -9.96 22.07 -10.22
N SER A 265 -11.22 21.99 -9.80
CA SER A 265 -11.84 22.98 -8.93
C SER A 265 -11.11 23.04 -7.58
N PHE A 266 -11.35 24.12 -6.84
CA PHE A 266 -10.78 24.24 -5.49
C PHE A 266 -11.23 23.11 -4.56
N GLY A 267 -12.50 22.66 -4.67
CA GLY A 267 -13.01 21.51 -3.91
C GLY A 267 -12.28 20.22 -4.25
N GLU A 268 -12.11 19.91 -5.55
CA GLU A 268 -11.35 18.72 -5.98
C GLU A 268 -9.88 18.78 -5.52
N LEU A 269 -9.25 19.96 -5.52
CA LEU A 269 -7.89 20.11 -4.96
C LEU A 269 -7.86 19.82 -3.46
N GLN A 270 -8.87 20.27 -2.71
CA GLN A 270 -8.99 19.99 -1.27
C GLN A 270 -9.18 18.49 -1.01
N GLU A 271 -9.98 17.81 -1.84
CA GLU A 271 -10.16 16.36 -1.78
C GLU A 271 -8.85 15.61 -2.09
N VAL A 272 -8.14 16.00 -3.15
CA VAL A 272 -6.83 15.42 -3.53
C VAL A 272 -5.86 15.50 -2.37
N VAL A 273 -5.71 16.65 -1.71
CA VAL A 273 -4.73 16.79 -0.61
C VAL A 273 -5.23 16.26 0.73
N GLY A 274 -6.53 15.94 0.83
CA GLY A 274 -7.17 15.42 2.03
C GLY A 274 -7.37 16.50 3.10
N VAL A 275 -7.90 17.68 2.74
CA VAL A 275 -8.14 18.76 3.70
C VAL A 275 -9.05 18.32 4.84
N GLU A 276 -10.17 17.64 4.54
CA GLU A 276 -11.10 17.15 5.57
C GLU A 276 -10.45 16.11 6.48
N GLU A 277 -9.69 15.17 5.90
CA GLU A 277 -8.90 14.17 6.62
C GLU A 277 -7.97 14.85 7.64
N ILE A 278 -7.21 15.87 7.20
CA ILE A 278 -6.23 16.58 8.04
C ILE A 278 -6.89 17.54 9.01
N GLN A 279 -7.98 18.22 8.66
CA GLN A 279 -8.72 19.06 9.60
C GLN A 279 -9.36 18.23 10.70
N GLY A 280 -9.68 16.96 10.41
CA GLY A 280 -10.02 15.95 11.41
C GLY A 280 -8.85 15.56 12.32
N TRP A 281 -7.59 15.84 11.96
CA TRP A 281 -6.42 15.66 12.82
C TRP A 281 -6.36 16.80 13.85
N GLY A 282 -7.12 16.64 14.94
CA GLY A 282 -7.11 17.58 16.06
C GLY A 282 -8.40 18.36 16.28
N GLY A 283 -9.47 18.12 15.51
CA GLY A 283 -10.82 18.37 16.00
C GLY A 283 -11.10 17.48 17.23
N ASP A 284 -12.05 17.85 18.09
CA ASP A 284 -12.45 17.08 19.28
C ASP A 284 -12.71 15.63 18.86
N SER A 285 -11.68 14.80 19.00
CA SER A 285 -11.77 13.42 18.58
C SER A 285 -12.74 12.77 19.56
N PRO A 286 -13.66 11.91 19.10
CA PRO A 286 -14.73 11.44 19.99
C PRO A 286 -14.23 10.72 21.25
N TRP A 287 -12.99 10.20 21.22
CA TRP A 287 -12.30 9.64 22.39
C TRP A 287 -11.85 10.67 23.43
N GLN A 288 -11.69 11.95 23.07
CA GLN A 288 -11.21 13.02 23.95
C GLN A 288 -12.25 13.49 24.97
N SER A 289 -13.52 13.14 24.80
CA SER A 289 -14.54 13.46 25.81
C SER A 289 -14.24 12.76 27.14
N PRO A 290 -14.48 13.39 28.31
CA PRO A 290 -14.24 12.76 29.61
C PRO A 290 -14.94 11.40 29.77
N LYS A 291 -16.13 11.26 29.17
CA LYS A 291 -16.88 10.00 29.14
C LYS A 291 -16.14 8.92 28.34
N ALA A 292 -15.58 9.25 27.18
CA ALA A 292 -14.86 8.29 26.35
C ALA A 292 -13.48 7.93 26.93
N VAL A 293 -12.77 8.88 27.55
CA VAL A 293 -11.53 8.60 28.31
C VAL A 293 -11.82 7.64 29.46
N GLY A 294 -12.89 7.89 30.23
CA GLY A 294 -13.33 6.96 31.29
C GLY A 294 -13.72 5.58 30.75
N HIS A 295 -14.37 5.52 29.59
CA HIS A 295 -14.71 4.26 28.94
C HIS A 295 -13.46 3.49 28.51
N ALA A 296 -12.51 4.15 27.85
CA ALA A 296 -11.25 3.55 27.42
C ALA A 296 -10.49 2.95 28.61
N ARG A 297 -10.41 3.67 29.72
CA ARG A 297 -9.82 3.12 30.96
C ARG A 297 -10.53 1.87 31.44
N ARG A 298 -11.87 1.85 31.46
CA ARG A 298 -12.62 0.65 31.84
C ARG A 298 -12.34 -0.54 30.92
N ILE A 299 -12.24 -0.31 29.61
CA ILE A 299 -11.88 -1.34 28.62
C ILE A 299 -10.51 -1.94 28.96
N LEU A 300 -9.51 -1.08 29.20
CA LEU A 300 -8.15 -1.51 29.54
C LEU A 300 -8.06 -2.23 30.90
N ASP A 301 -8.63 -1.63 31.94
CA ASP A 301 -8.59 -2.16 33.31
C ASP A 301 -9.32 -3.50 33.42
N SER A 302 -10.47 -3.64 32.73
CA SER A 302 -11.22 -4.89 32.68
C SER A 302 -10.49 -5.97 31.90
N PHE A 303 -9.85 -5.64 30.77
CA PHE A 303 -9.08 -6.60 29.98
C PHE A 303 -7.90 -7.14 30.79
N ALA A 304 -7.10 -6.26 31.41
CA ALA A 304 -5.97 -6.66 32.25
C ALA A 304 -6.41 -7.57 33.41
N ARG A 305 -7.55 -7.27 34.02
CA ARG A 305 -8.10 -8.04 35.15
C ARG A 305 -8.65 -9.41 34.73
N VAL A 306 -9.43 -9.45 33.65
CA VAL A 306 -10.18 -10.65 33.26
C VAL A 306 -9.34 -11.59 32.41
N VAL A 307 -8.53 -11.05 31.51
CA VAL A 307 -7.68 -11.81 30.57
C VAL A 307 -6.28 -12.04 31.13
N GLY A 308 -5.83 -11.24 32.11
CA GLY A 308 -4.54 -11.43 32.80
C GLY A 308 -3.32 -10.91 32.03
N ARG A 309 -3.52 -10.09 31.00
CA ARG A 309 -2.45 -9.41 30.24
C ARG A 309 -2.91 -8.04 29.78
N GLU A 310 -1.97 -7.16 29.47
CA GLU A 310 -2.29 -5.81 28.96
C GLU A 310 -2.71 -5.84 27.50
N LEU A 311 -3.78 -5.11 27.15
CA LEU A 311 -4.27 -5.00 25.77
C LEU A 311 -3.34 -4.14 24.90
N ILE A 312 -2.75 -3.11 25.51
CA ILE A 312 -1.80 -2.18 24.90
C ILE A 312 -0.75 -1.77 25.94
N VAL A 313 0.34 -1.14 25.50
CA VAL A 313 1.30 -0.53 26.43
C VAL A 313 0.64 0.61 27.22
N ARG A 314 0.69 0.52 28.55
CA ARG A 314 0.08 1.45 29.50
C ARG A 314 1.08 2.45 30.09
N GLY A 315 0.58 3.56 30.68
CA GLY A 315 1.38 4.59 31.35
C GLY A 315 1.09 6.05 30.93
N GLY A 316 1.49 7.02 31.74
CA GLY A 316 1.19 8.44 31.48
C GLY A 316 -0.23 8.85 31.89
N SER A 317 -0.82 9.86 31.24
CA SER A 317 -2.15 10.36 31.61
C SER A 317 -3.29 9.47 31.08
N PRO A 318 -4.49 9.51 31.69
CA PRO A 318 -5.70 8.87 31.17
C PRO A 318 -5.99 9.16 29.68
N GLU A 319 -5.77 10.40 29.25
CA GLU A 319 -5.96 10.84 27.88
C GLU A 319 -4.93 10.22 26.94
N ALA A 320 -3.69 10.06 27.40
CA ALA A 320 -2.64 9.39 26.65
C ALA A 320 -2.94 7.89 26.46
N GLU A 321 -3.48 7.22 27.48
CA GLU A 321 -3.95 5.83 27.36
C GLU A 321 -5.15 5.71 26.42
N ALA A 322 -6.13 6.61 26.56
CA ALA A 322 -7.32 6.64 25.70
C ALA A 322 -6.96 6.88 24.23
N ARG A 323 -6.01 7.79 23.98
CA ARG A 323 -5.44 8.00 22.65
C ARG A 323 -4.79 6.72 22.14
N ARG A 324 -3.89 6.09 22.90
CA ARG A 324 -3.22 4.86 22.45
C ARG A 324 -4.22 3.73 22.16
N LEU A 325 -5.28 3.56 22.94
CA LEU A 325 -6.33 2.59 22.65
C LEU A 325 -7.08 2.95 21.34
N PHE A 326 -7.41 4.22 21.16
CA PHE A 326 -8.11 4.69 19.97
C PHE A 326 -7.28 4.53 18.69
N GLU A 327 -5.96 4.72 18.79
CA GLU A 327 -5.02 4.65 17.67
C GLU A 327 -4.36 3.26 17.50
N ALA A 328 -4.72 2.27 18.33
CA ALA A 328 -4.12 0.94 18.30
C ALA A 328 -4.34 0.23 16.96
N GLY A 329 -3.34 -0.54 16.52
CA GLY A 329 -3.37 -1.33 15.28
C GLY A 329 -4.26 -2.58 15.33
N ILE A 330 -4.98 -2.78 16.43
CA ILE A 330 -5.94 -3.87 16.64
C ILE A 330 -7.36 -3.29 16.60
N VAL A 331 -8.39 -4.08 16.29
CA VAL A 331 -9.77 -3.60 16.40
C VAL A 331 -10.22 -3.69 17.85
N VAL A 332 -10.89 -2.65 18.36
CA VAL A 332 -11.55 -2.67 19.67
C VAL A 332 -12.92 -2.04 19.57
N VAL A 333 -13.95 -2.78 19.98
CA VAL A 333 -15.34 -2.31 20.09
C VAL A 333 -15.93 -2.69 21.44
N ALA A 334 -16.89 -1.90 21.94
CA ALA A 334 -17.58 -2.20 23.20
C ALA A 334 -19.04 -1.81 23.16
N HIS A 335 -19.86 -2.41 24.02
CA HIS A 335 -21.27 -2.10 24.19
C HIS A 335 -21.72 -2.28 25.66
N GLY A 336 -22.89 -1.74 26.01
CA GLY A 336 -23.48 -1.83 27.35
C GLY A 336 -24.16 -3.17 27.67
N THR A 337 -24.93 -3.20 28.76
CA THR A 337 -25.65 -4.39 29.27
C THR A 337 -27.11 -4.49 28.82
N GLU A 338 -27.57 -3.59 27.96
CA GLU A 338 -28.95 -3.58 27.48
C GLU A 338 -29.29 -4.86 26.69
N ALA A 339 -30.58 -5.18 26.56
CA ALA A 339 -31.03 -6.39 25.87
C ALA A 339 -30.67 -6.40 24.36
N ASP A 340 -30.69 -5.22 23.71
CA ASP A 340 -30.17 -5.00 22.35
C ASP A 340 -29.15 -3.84 22.42
N PRO A 341 -27.90 -4.12 22.83
CA PRO A 341 -26.98 -3.07 23.23
C PRO A 341 -26.43 -2.33 22.01
N LEU A 342 -26.47 -1.01 22.08
CA LEU A 342 -25.78 -0.14 21.13
C LEU A 342 -24.28 -0.19 21.40
N LEU A 343 -23.47 -0.08 20.34
CA LEU A 343 -22.04 0.11 20.54
C LEU A 343 -21.80 1.41 21.31
N THR A 344 -20.88 1.38 22.25
CA THR A 344 -20.54 2.52 23.11
C THR A 344 -19.12 3.00 22.90
N TYR A 345 -18.33 2.25 22.14
CA TYR A 345 -16.95 2.55 21.79
C TYR A 345 -16.55 1.81 20.51
N GLY A 346 -15.75 2.46 19.66
CA GLY A 346 -15.02 1.80 18.58
C GLY A 346 -13.76 2.58 18.22
N ASN A 347 -12.59 1.92 18.23
CA ASN A 347 -11.34 2.59 17.93
C ASN A 347 -11.19 2.91 16.42
N ARG A 348 -10.13 3.63 16.02
CA ARG A 348 -9.93 4.06 14.63
C ARG A 348 -10.01 2.91 13.62
N MET A 349 -9.44 1.76 13.97
CA MET A 349 -9.49 0.56 13.14
C MET A 349 -10.93 0.05 12.96
N ALA A 350 -11.75 0.06 14.02
CA ALA A 350 -13.17 -0.28 13.93
C ALA A 350 -13.93 0.70 13.01
N LEU A 351 -13.74 2.01 13.17
CA LEU A 351 -14.41 3.02 12.34
C LEU A 351 -14.11 2.81 10.85
N GLN A 352 -12.85 2.53 10.51
CA GLN A 352 -12.42 2.23 9.15
C GLN A 352 -12.98 0.89 8.66
N LEU A 353 -12.91 -0.15 9.48
CA LEU A 353 -13.33 -1.50 9.09
C LEU A 353 -14.82 -1.59 8.80
N TRP A 354 -15.66 -0.94 9.63
CA TRP A 354 -17.10 -0.86 9.45
C TRP A 354 -17.57 0.27 8.53
N GLU A 355 -16.66 1.15 8.10
CA GLU A 355 -16.94 2.29 7.21
C GLU A 355 -18.02 3.21 7.80
N MET A 356 -17.88 3.49 9.10
CA MET A 356 -18.82 4.32 9.86
C MET A 356 -18.07 5.43 10.59
N PRO A 357 -18.56 6.68 10.54
CA PRO A 357 -18.11 7.69 11.48
C PRO A 357 -18.51 7.29 12.90
N TRP A 358 -17.80 7.82 13.91
CA TRP A 358 -18.01 7.42 15.31
C TRP A 358 -19.46 7.59 15.76
N GLU A 359 -20.09 8.71 15.40
CA GLU A 359 -21.48 9.02 15.77
C GLU A 359 -22.50 7.99 15.26
N ASP A 360 -22.24 7.41 14.08
CA ASP A 360 -23.06 6.35 13.51
C ASP A 360 -22.75 5.01 14.17
N LEU A 361 -21.46 4.72 14.40
CA LEU A 361 -21.03 3.47 15.03
C LEU A 361 -21.67 3.33 16.42
N VAL A 362 -21.58 4.35 17.27
CA VAL A 362 -22.10 4.29 18.65
C VAL A 362 -23.63 4.33 18.76
N ARG A 363 -24.33 4.44 17.62
CA ARG A 363 -25.79 4.32 17.52
C ARG A 363 -26.22 3.02 16.86
N THR A 364 -25.26 2.20 16.42
CA THR A 364 -25.53 0.93 15.76
C THR A 364 -25.75 -0.15 16.81
N PRO A 365 -26.91 -0.84 16.82
CA PRO A 365 -27.09 -2.06 17.61
C PRO A 365 -26.00 -3.07 17.26
N SER A 366 -25.34 -3.63 18.27
CA SER A 366 -24.22 -4.56 18.08
C SER A 366 -24.58 -5.69 17.10
N ARG A 367 -25.83 -6.17 17.11
CA ARG A 367 -26.32 -7.22 16.19
C ARG A 367 -26.31 -6.85 14.71
N LEU A 368 -26.41 -5.57 14.35
CA LEU A 368 -26.45 -5.13 12.94
C LEU A 368 -25.07 -5.06 12.29
N THR A 369 -24.01 -5.27 13.09
CA THR A 369 -22.64 -5.39 12.58
C THR A 369 -22.26 -6.82 12.18
N ALA A 370 -23.15 -7.79 12.43
CA ALA A 370 -22.97 -9.22 12.16
C ALA A 370 -24.02 -9.77 11.20
N GLU A 371 -23.70 -10.85 10.49
CA GLU A 371 -24.60 -11.43 9.50
C GLU A 371 -25.85 -12.08 10.15
N PRO A 372 -27.06 -11.94 9.55
CA PRO A 372 -28.32 -12.36 10.17
C PRO A 372 -28.43 -13.83 10.57
N GLY A 373 -27.63 -14.72 9.95
CA GLY A 373 -27.65 -16.19 10.11
C GLY A 373 -26.81 -16.74 11.27
N HIS A 374 -26.03 -15.92 11.99
CA HIS A 374 -25.13 -16.37 13.08
C HIS A 374 -25.54 -15.87 14.48
N ARG A 375 -26.83 -15.57 14.69
CA ARG A 375 -27.32 -14.98 15.95
C ARG A 375 -27.25 -15.93 17.14
N ASP A 376 -27.45 -17.23 16.93
CA ASP A 376 -27.42 -18.24 18.00
C ASP A 376 -25.99 -18.51 18.51
N GLU A 377 -25.01 -18.53 17.61
CA GLU A 377 -23.58 -18.68 17.92
C GLU A 377 -23.08 -17.49 18.76
N ARG A 378 -23.51 -16.27 18.40
CA ARG A 378 -23.26 -15.07 19.21
C ARG A 378 -23.93 -15.13 20.57
N ALA A 379 -25.19 -15.56 20.66
CA ALA A 379 -25.90 -15.64 21.95
C ALA A 379 -25.18 -16.60 22.92
N ARG A 380 -24.73 -17.76 22.42
CA ARG A 380 -23.93 -18.72 23.19
C ARG A 380 -22.58 -18.15 23.60
N LEU A 381 -21.93 -17.39 22.72
CA LEU A 381 -20.68 -16.71 23.01
C LEU A 381 -20.84 -15.70 24.16
N LEU A 382 -21.81 -14.80 24.05
CA LEU A 382 -22.01 -13.75 25.06
C LEU A 382 -22.34 -14.36 26.42
N GLU A 383 -23.07 -15.48 26.45
CA GLU A 383 -23.36 -16.21 27.68
C GLU A 383 -22.13 -16.91 28.26
N ARG A 384 -21.30 -17.55 27.42
CA ARG A 384 -19.99 -18.07 27.83
C ARG A 384 -19.11 -16.96 28.42
N THR A 385 -19.02 -15.82 27.75
CA THR A 385 -18.26 -14.66 28.26
C THR A 385 -18.83 -14.16 29.58
N ARG A 386 -20.15 -14.11 29.77
CA ARG A 386 -20.77 -13.73 31.05
C ARG A 386 -20.38 -14.68 32.19
N ARG A 387 -20.37 -15.98 31.94
CA ARG A 387 -20.03 -17.01 32.93
C ARG A 387 -18.53 -17.08 33.22
N ASP A 388 -17.71 -17.07 32.18
CA ASP A 388 -16.28 -17.40 32.24
C ASP A 388 -15.38 -16.15 32.27
N GLY A 389 -15.97 -14.95 32.19
CA GLY A 389 -15.28 -13.66 32.21
C GLY A 389 -14.80 -13.21 30.82
N PHE A 390 -14.13 -14.11 30.10
CA PHE A 390 -13.74 -13.89 28.70
C PHE A 390 -13.76 -15.18 27.87
N VAL A 391 -13.67 -15.00 26.56
CA VAL A 391 -13.45 -16.04 25.54
C VAL A 391 -12.45 -15.49 24.53
N ASP A 392 -11.59 -16.34 23.96
CA ASP A 392 -10.50 -15.96 23.04
C ASP A 392 -10.49 -16.75 21.72
N ASP A 393 -11.50 -17.58 21.52
CA ASP A 393 -11.65 -18.50 20.38
C ASP A 393 -12.72 -18.04 19.38
N TYR A 394 -13.19 -16.80 19.46
CA TYR A 394 -14.36 -16.39 18.69
C TYR A 394 -14.04 -16.11 17.22
N ALA A 395 -14.90 -16.63 16.33
CA ALA A 395 -14.88 -16.31 14.91
C ALA A 395 -16.28 -16.00 14.41
N GLY A 396 -16.39 -15.18 13.37
CA GLY A 396 -17.70 -14.88 12.79
C GLY A 396 -17.64 -13.94 11.60
N ILE A 397 -18.73 -13.88 10.85
CA ILE A 397 -18.87 -12.97 9.70
C ILE A 397 -19.45 -11.63 10.17
N ARG A 398 -18.91 -10.55 9.61
CA ARG A 398 -19.28 -9.16 9.85
C ARG A 398 -19.55 -8.45 8.53
N ILE A 399 -20.35 -7.39 8.61
CA ILE A 399 -20.79 -6.61 7.45
C ILE A 399 -20.50 -5.13 7.73
N ALA A 400 -19.77 -4.49 6.82
CA ALA A 400 -19.52 -3.05 6.85
C ALA A 400 -20.73 -2.26 6.31
N ARG A 401 -20.74 -0.93 6.48
CA ARG A 401 -21.83 -0.07 6.00
C ARG A 401 -22.09 -0.19 4.50
N SER A 402 -21.05 -0.39 3.68
CA SER A 402 -21.19 -0.64 2.24
C SER A 402 -21.84 -1.97 1.86
N GLY A 403 -22.03 -2.89 2.81
CA GLY A 403 -22.40 -4.27 2.55
C GLY A 403 -21.21 -5.22 2.40
N ARG A 404 -19.96 -4.70 2.41
CA ARG A 404 -18.74 -5.52 2.36
C ARG A 404 -18.68 -6.51 3.52
N ARG A 405 -18.52 -7.80 3.20
CA ARG A 405 -18.44 -8.88 4.17
C ARG A 405 -16.99 -9.20 4.52
N PHE A 406 -16.74 -9.53 5.78
CA PHE A 406 -15.43 -9.99 6.25
C PHE A 406 -15.60 -10.98 7.41
N ARG A 407 -14.71 -11.97 7.49
CA ARG A 407 -14.65 -12.92 8.59
C ARG A 407 -13.58 -12.49 9.59
N ILE A 408 -13.96 -12.39 10.87
CA ILE A 408 -13.02 -12.22 11.98
C ILE A 408 -12.64 -13.59 12.56
N GLU A 409 -11.41 -13.73 13.03
CA GLU A 409 -10.87 -14.97 13.59
C GLU A 409 -10.13 -14.67 14.89
N GLN A 410 -10.17 -15.61 15.84
CA GLN A 410 -9.50 -15.51 17.15
C GLN A 410 -9.79 -14.21 17.91
N ALA A 411 -11.04 -13.76 17.85
CA ALA A 411 -11.48 -12.59 18.57
C ALA A 411 -11.61 -12.90 20.06
N ILE A 412 -11.13 -11.97 20.88
CA ILE A 412 -11.27 -12.02 22.33
C ILE A 412 -12.47 -11.16 22.71
N VAL A 413 -13.41 -11.74 23.44
CA VAL A 413 -14.59 -11.03 23.99
C VAL A 413 -14.55 -11.15 25.51
N TRP A 414 -14.66 -10.03 26.23
CA TRP A 414 -14.57 -10.00 27.69
C TRP A 414 -15.60 -9.06 28.31
N ASN A 415 -15.91 -9.30 29.58
CA ASN A 415 -16.80 -8.43 30.34
C ASN A 415 -16.08 -7.14 30.77
N LEU A 416 -16.75 -6.01 30.57
CA LEU A 416 -16.32 -4.73 31.13
C LEU A 416 -16.67 -4.68 32.61
N VAL A 417 -15.70 -5.01 33.46
CA VAL A 417 -15.85 -4.99 34.92
C VAL A 417 -15.17 -3.77 35.53
N ASP A 418 -15.79 -3.19 36.56
CA ASP A 418 -15.14 -2.15 37.36
C ASP A 418 -14.36 -2.72 38.57
N ALA A 419 -13.81 -1.82 39.40
CA ALA A 419 -13.01 -2.19 40.56
C ALA A 419 -13.78 -3.05 41.58
N ALA A 420 -15.09 -2.84 41.70
CA ALA A 420 -15.98 -3.58 42.60
C ALA A 420 -16.52 -4.89 41.99
N GLY A 421 -16.17 -5.19 40.74
CA GLY A 421 -16.61 -6.39 40.03
C GLY A 421 -17.97 -6.24 39.36
N VAL A 422 -18.53 -5.03 39.28
CA VAL A 422 -19.81 -4.78 38.59
C VAL A 422 -19.57 -4.83 37.09
N VAL A 423 -20.44 -5.54 36.37
CA VAL A 423 -20.40 -5.66 34.90
C VAL A 423 -21.15 -4.48 34.26
N TRP A 424 -20.45 -3.75 33.40
CA TRP A 424 -20.93 -2.57 32.68
C TRP A 424 -21.21 -2.83 31.20
N GLY A 425 -20.90 -4.02 30.71
CA GLY A 425 -21.04 -4.38 29.30
C GLY A 425 -20.01 -5.39 28.87
N GLN A 426 -19.76 -5.46 27.56
CA GLN A 426 -18.75 -6.35 26.97
C GLN A 426 -17.95 -5.59 25.92
N ALA A 427 -16.69 -5.99 25.77
CA ALA A 427 -15.81 -5.52 24.71
C ALA A 427 -15.26 -6.69 23.91
N ALA A 428 -14.88 -6.40 22.67
CA ALA A 428 -14.29 -7.36 21.76
C ALA A 428 -13.07 -6.77 21.06
N THR A 429 -12.05 -7.61 20.85
CA THR A 429 -10.84 -7.24 20.12
C THR A 429 -10.37 -8.36 19.22
N PHE A 430 -9.77 -8.00 18.08
CA PHE A 430 -9.15 -8.92 17.13
C PHE A 430 -8.15 -8.16 16.25
N GLU A 431 -7.16 -8.88 15.71
CA GLU A 431 -6.09 -8.31 14.88
C GLU A 431 -6.24 -8.67 13.40
N GLY A 432 -6.82 -9.84 13.10
CA GLY A 432 -6.96 -10.38 11.76
C GLY A 432 -8.41 -10.49 11.29
N TRP A 433 -8.63 -10.17 10.02
CA TRP A 433 -9.87 -10.48 9.32
C TRP A 433 -9.60 -10.76 7.84
N THR A 434 -10.48 -11.55 7.24
CA THR A 434 -10.38 -11.93 5.83
C THR A 434 -11.61 -11.40 5.09
N PRO A 435 -11.45 -10.57 4.04
CA PRO A 435 -12.56 -10.17 3.18
C PRO A 435 -13.25 -11.40 2.57
N LEU A 436 -14.57 -11.36 2.45
CA LEU A 436 -15.35 -12.40 1.78
C LEU A 436 -15.89 -11.83 0.48
N ASP A 437 -15.56 -12.45 -0.66
CA ASP A 437 -16.04 -12.02 -1.97
C ASP A 437 -17.57 -12.20 -2.10
N GLU A 438 -18.18 -11.32 -2.90
CA GLU A 438 -19.60 -11.37 -3.30
C GLU A 438 -19.88 -12.64 -4.13
N GLY A 439 -20.04 -13.79 -3.47
CA GLY A 439 -20.34 -15.05 -4.16
C GLY A 439 -20.32 -16.31 -3.30
N SER A 440 -19.82 -16.25 -2.06
CA SER A 440 -19.89 -17.37 -1.13
C SER A 440 -21.26 -17.42 -0.45
N ALA A 441 -22.19 -18.16 -1.07
CA ALA A 441 -23.40 -18.64 -0.40
C ALA A 441 -23.02 -19.53 0.80
N PRO A 442 -23.83 -19.57 1.87
CA PRO A 442 -23.58 -20.46 3.00
C PRO A 442 -23.63 -21.92 2.51
N SER A 443 -22.54 -22.65 2.76
CA SER A 443 -22.51 -24.11 2.57
C SER A 443 -23.54 -24.74 3.52
N PRO A 444 -24.50 -25.55 3.02
CA PRO A 444 -25.40 -26.27 3.90
C PRO A 444 -24.59 -27.35 4.64
N HIS A 445 -24.48 -27.22 5.96
CA HIS A 445 -23.97 -28.31 6.79
C HIS A 445 -24.82 -29.57 6.55
N PRO A 446 -24.20 -30.76 6.37
CA PRO A 446 -24.92 -32.01 6.46
C PRO A 446 -25.33 -32.22 7.92
N LEU A 447 -26.63 -32.39 8.17
CA LEU A 447 -27.11 -32.98 9.41
C LEU A 447 -26.69 -34.45 9.40
N GLU A 448 -25.67 -34.80 10.18
CA GLU A 448 -25.44 -36.18 10.62
C GLU A 448 -25.84 -36.32 12.10
N HIS A 449 -26.87 -37.15 12.27
CA HIS A 449 -27.41 -37.82 13.48
C HIS A 449 -28.14 -37.01 14.55
#